data_AF-A0A7S0YS40-F1
#
_entry.id   AF-A0A7S0YS40-F1
#
_cell.length_a   1.000
_cell.length_b   1.000
_cell.length_c   1.000
_cell.angle_alpha   90.00
_cell.angle_beta   90.00
_cell.angle_gamma   90.00
#
_symmetry.space_group_name_H-M   'P 1'
#
loop_
_entity.id
_entity.type
_entity.pdbx_description
1 polymer ?
#
loop_
_entity_poly.entity_id
_entity_poly.type
_entity_poly.pdbx_seq_one_letter_code
_entity_poly.pdbx_strand_id
1 'polypeptide(L)'
;ICIVTELVPGGSLFDLIHTKPQLRPEAVIVIGSGVCKGMTYLHSMGIIHRDLKPGNLLMGAVPTQQGPQLVVKVADFGLARVQDGAKTMTGGIGTSQYTAPEVLRSERYDYKADVFSFGVIMWEIHARK
;
A
#
# COMPACT_ATOMS: atom_id res chain seq x y z
N ILE A 1 18.75 -15.91 0.96
CA ILE A 1 18.00 -15.66 -0.30
C ILE A 1 18.22 -14.21 -0.68
N CYS A 2 18.43 -13.89 -1.96
CA CYS A 2 18.51 -12.53 -2.47
C CYS A 2 17.42 -12.35 -3.54
N ILE A 3 16.77 -11.19 -3.56
CA ILE A 3 15.76 -10.84 -4.56
C ILE A 3 16.23 -9.55 -5.25
N VAL A 4 16.34 -9.57 -6.57
CA VAL A 4 16.69 -8.40 -7.38
C VAL A 4 15.40 -7.84 -7.98
N THR A 5 15.07 -6.59 -7.65
CA THR A 5 13.85 -5.90 -8.11
C THR A 5 14.18 -4.60 -8.83
N GLU A 6 13.17 -3.96 -9.40
CA GLU A 6 13.31 -2.60 -9.93
C GLU A 6 13.72 -1.60 -8.82
N LEU A 7 14.52 -0.59 -9.19
CA LEU A 7 14.84 0.54 -8.32
C LEU A 7 13.81 1.65 -8.51
N VAL A 8 13.16 2.06 -7.42
CA VAL A 8 12.24 3.20 -7.39
C VAL A 8 12.89 4.34 -6.61
N PRO A 9 13.44 5.39 -7.27
CA PRO A 9 14.39 6.31 -6.63
C PRO A 9 13.76 7.37 -5.73
N GLY A 10 12.43 7.54 -5.74
CA GLY A 10 11.76 8.61 -5.01
C GLY A 10 11.44 8.31 -3.54
N GLY A 11 11.97 7.20 -3.00
CA GLY A 11 11.71 6.78 -1.63
C GLY A 11 10.30 6.24 -1.43
N SER A 12 9.83 6.22 -0.19
CA SER A 12 8.50 5.76 0.19
C SER A 12 7.51 6.90 0.39
N LEU A 13 6.22 6.58 0.40
CA LEU A 13 5.17 7.52 0.79
C LEU A 13 5.34 7.95 2.25
N PHE A 14 5.88 7.09 3.11
CA PHE A 14 6.23 7.47 4.50
C PHE A 14 7.20 8.65 4.50
N ASP A 15 8.27 8.58 3.71
CA ASP A 15 9.26 9.66 3.59
C ASP A 15 8.59 10.94 3.09
N LEU A 16 7.71 10.82 2.10
CA LEU A 16 6.98 11.96 1.54
C LEU A 16 6.09 12.63 2.59
N ILE A 17 5.32 11.85 3.35
CA ILE A 17 4.42 12.35 4.40
C ILE A 17 5.21 12.96 5.56
N HIS A 18 6.41 12.49 5.89
CA HIS A 18 7.11 12.99 7.08
C HIS A 18 8.16 14.07 6.79
N THR A 19 8.53 14.29 5.53
CA THR A 19 9.58 15.27 5.17
C THR A 19 9.08 16.50 4.40
N LYS A 20 7.95 16.41 3.68
CA LYS A 20 7.43 17.51 2.86
C LYS A 20 6.29 18.24 3.55
N PRO A 21 6.03 19.53 3.24
CA PRO A 21 4.80 20.21 3.66
C PRO A 21 3.54 19.48 3.13
N GLN A 22 2.36 19.95 3.53
CA GLN A 22 1.07 19.37 3.14
C GLN A 22 1.02 19.11 1.62
N LEU A 23 0.63 17.89 1.23
CA LEU A 23 0.48 17.55 -0.18
C LEU A 23 -0.70 18.31 -0.78
N ARG A 24 -0.52 18.79 -2.01
CA ARG A 24 -1.60 19.40 -2.78
C ARG A 24 -2.69 18.35 -3.07
N PRO A 25 -3.98 18.73 -3.11
CA PRO A 25 -5.08 17.78 -3.36
C PRO A 25 -4.88 16.92 -4.61
N GLU A 26 -4.31 17.50 -5.68
CA GLU A 26 -4.06 16.78 -6.93
C GLU A 26 -3.05 15.65 -6.73
N ALA A 27 -2.00 15.89 -5.93
CA ALA A 27 -1.01 14.87 -5.61
C ALA A 27 -1.63 13.75 -4.77
N VAL A 28 -2.50 14.09 -3.82
CA VAL A 28 -3.23 13.10 -3.00
C VAL A 28 -4.10 12.20 -3.87
N ILE A 29 -4.82 12.78 -4.85
CA ILE A 29 -5.65 12.01 -5.80
C ILE A 29 -4.78 11.08 -6.65
N VAL A 30 -3.65 11.57 -7.16
CA VAL A 30 -2.73 10.75 -7.97
C VAL A 30 -2.16 9.60 -7.16
N ILE A 31 -1.72 9.86 -5.92
CA ILE A 31 -1.19 8.84 -5.02
C ILE A 31 -2.26 7.80 -4.69
N GLY A 32 -3.42 8.25 -4.21
CA GLY A 32 -4.52 7.35 -3.85
C GLY A 32 -4.98 6.50 -5.03
N SER A 33 -5.10 7.09 -6.23
CA SER A 33 -5.42 6.36 -7.45
C SER A 33 -4.35 5.31 -7.79
N GLY A 34 -3.07 5.63 -7.64
CA GLY A 34 -1.96 4.69 -7.84
C GLY A 34 -2.04 3.49 -6.91
N VAL A 35 -2.27 3.72 -5.61
CA VAL A 35 -2.43 2.65 -4.62
C VAL A 35 -3.64 1.77 -4.96
N CYS A 36 -4.79 2.38 -5.26
CA CYS A 36 -5.99 1.64 -5.65
C CYS A 36 -5.78 0.78 -6.89
N LYS A 37 -5.03 1.26 -7.89
CA LYS A 37 -4.70 0.47 -9.10
C LYS A 37 -3.85 -0.75 -8.76
N GLY A 38 -2.80 -0.57 -7.94
CA GLY A 38 -1.96 -1.66 -7.47
C GLY A 38 -2.76 -2.69 -6.67
N MET A 39 -3.57 -2.22 -5.72
CA MET A 39 -4.45 -3.07 -4.90
C MET A 39 -5.47 -3.83 -5.75
N THR A 40 -6.15 -3.16 -6.68
CA THR A 40 -7.12 -3.76 -7.60
C THR A 40 -6.47 -4.87 -8.44
N TYR A 41 -5.26 -4.65 -8.93
CA TYR A 41 -4.52 -5.67 -9.67
C TYR A 41 -4.25 -6.91 -8.81
N LEU A 42 -3.74 -6.74 -7.59
CA LEU A 42 -3.50 -7.86 -6.67
C LEU A 42 -4.78 -8.63 -6.37
N HIS A 43 -5.86 -7.92 -6.05
CA HIS A 43 -7.16 -8.51 -5.73
C HIS A 43 -7.73 -9.28 -6.92
N SER A 44 -7.53 -8.79 -8.15
CA SER A 44 -7.92 -9.51 -9.37
C SER A 44 -7.17 -10.83 -9.57
N MET A 45 -5.96 -10.94 -9.02
CA MET A 45 -5.15 -12.16 -9.01
C MET A 45 -5.41 -13.03 -7.77
N GLY A 46 -6.40 -12.66 -6.94
CA GLY A 46 -6.69 -13.34 -5.67
C GLY A 46 -5.58 -13.18 -4.65
N ILE A 47 -4.75 -12.13 -4.72
CA ILE A 47 -3.66 -11.86 -3.78
C ILE A 47 -4.08 -10.76 -2.81
N ILE A 48 -3.92 -11.02 -1.51
CA ILE A 48 -4.07 -10.03 -0.43
C ILE A 48 -2.67 -9.61 0.02
N HIS A 49 -2.39 -8.31 0.09
CA HIS A 49 -1.07 -7.78 0.45
C HIS A 49 -0.75 -7.96 1.94
N ARG A 50 -1.71 -7.66 2.83
CA ARG A 50 -1.67 -7.81 4.29
C ARG A 50 -0.68 -6.92 5.07
N ASP A 51 0.19 -6.18 4.39
CA ASP A 51 1.06 -5.17 5.02
C ASP A 51 1.11 -3.86 4.21
N LEU A 52 -0.05 -3.39 3.74
CA LEU A 52 -0.13 -2.08 3.12
C LEU A 52 0.11 -0.99 4.17
N LYS A 53 1.13 -0.18 3.95
CA LYS A 53 1.51 0.97 4.78
C LYS A 53 2.31 1.97 3.93
N PRO A 54 2.47 3.23 4.35
CA PRO A 54 3.21 4.22 3.57
C PRO A 54 4.65 3.82 3.24
N GLY A 55 5.32 3.07 4.14
CA GLY A 55 6.67 2.55 3.90
C GLY A 55 6.76 1.52 2.76
N ASN A 56 5.66 0.84 2.45
CA ASN A 56 5.56 -0.17 1.38
C ASN A 56 4.96 0.41 0.08
N LEU A 57 4.80 1.74 0.02
CA LEU A 57 4.32 2.45 -1.17
C LEU A 57 5.46 3.31 -1.71
N LEU A 58 6.14 2.84 -2.75
CA LEU A 58 7.30 3.51 -3.32
C LEU A 58 6.88 4.58 -4.32
N MET A 59 7.55 5.73 -4.24
CA MET A 59 7.27 6.91 -5.05
C MET A 59 8.22 6.95 -6.23
N GLY A 60 7.68 6.93 -7.45
CA GLY A 60 8.45 7.04 -8.68
C GLY A 60 7.94 8.15 -9.58
N ALA A 61 8.63 8.34 -10.70
CA ALA A 61 8.14 9.20 -11.77
C ALA A 61 8.34 8.50 -13.11
N VAL A 62 7.35 8.60 -13.99
CA VAL A 62 7.45 8.14 -15.38
C VAL A 62 7.47 9.34 -16.32
N PRO A 63 8.33 9.36 -17.36
CA PRO A 63 8.29 10.42 -18.36
C PRO A 63 6.97 10.39 -19.12
N THR A 64 6.35 11.56 -19.30
CA THR A 64 5.19 11.75 -20.18
C THR A 64 5.43 12.94 -21.10
N GLN A 65 4.59 13.12 -22.12
CA GLN A 65 4.68 14.29 -23.00
C GLN A 65 4.45 15.63 -22.27
N GLN A 66 3.76 15.60 -21.12
CA GLN A 66 3.52 16.76 -20.27
C GLN A 66 4.55 16.92 -19.14
N GLY A 67 5.63 16.13 -19.13
CA GLY A 67 6.63 16.09 -18.07
C GLY A 67 6.57 14.83 -17.20
N PRO A 68 7.36 14.73 -16.12
CA PRO A 68 7.36 13.56 -15.25
C PRO A 68 6.03 13.44 -14.50
N GLN A 69 5.37 12.29 -14.62
CA GLN A 69 4.15 11.95 -13.88
C GLN A 69 4.52 11.11 -12.66
N LEU A 70 4.04 11.53 -11.49
CA LEU A 70 4.16 10.78 -10.25
C LEU A 70 3.47 9.41 -10.39
N VAL A 71 4.18 8.36 -9.99
CA VAL A 71 3.64 6.99 -9.91
C VAL A 71 3.87 6.43 -8.52
N VAL A 72 2.96 5.57 -8.08
CA VAL A 72 3.08 4.83 -6.82
C VAL A 72 3.17 3.35 -7.14
N LYS A 73 4.11 2.66 -6.51
CA LYS A 73 4.32 1.22 -6.65
C LYS A 73 4.14 0.54 -5.31
N VAL A 74 3.32 -0.49 -5.28
CA VAL A 74 3.17 -1.36 -4.10
C VAL A 74 4.39 -2.27 -4.01
N ALA A 75 5.03 -2.33 -2.86
CA ALA A 75 6.23 -3.10 -2.58
C ALA A 75 6.08 -3.94 -1.32
N ASP A 76 7.05 -4.84 -1.09
CA ASP A 76 7.12 -5.76 0.05
C ASP A 76 5.94 -6.73 0.16
N PHE A 77 6.02 -7.79 -0.66
CA PHE A 77 5.08 -8.90 -0.68
C PHE A 77 5.44 -10.01 0.32
N GLY A 78 6.34 -9.76 1.28
CA GLY A 78 6.79 -10.79 2.23
C GLY A 78 5.66 -11.37 3.08
N LEU A 79 4.59 -10.59 3.27
CA LEU A 79 3.37 -11.00 3.96
C LEU A 79 2.21 -11.24 3.01
N ALA A 80 2.36 -11.13 1.69
CA ALA A 80 1.26 -11.33 0.76
C ALA A 80 0.78 -12.80 0.76
N ARG A 81 -0.50 -13.03 0.43
CA ARG A 81 -1.08 -14.37 0.41
C ARG A 81 -2.18 -14.51 -0.65
N VAL A 82 -2.21 -15.66 -1.30
CA VAL A 82 -3.34 -16.04 -2.16
C VAL A 82 -4.56 -16.31 -1.28
N GLN A 83 -5.69 -15.69 -1.61
CA GLN A 83 -6.99 -15.89 -0.99
C GLN A 83 -7.50 -17.29 -1.37
N ASP A 84 -6.99 -18.30 -0.68
CA ASP A 84 -7.43 -19.68 -0.81
C ASP A 84 -8.46 -19.97 0.28
N GLY A 85 -9.71 -20.18 -0.12
CA GLY A 85 -10.88 -20.26 0.76
C GLY A 85 -10.83 -21.36 1.83
N ALA A 86 -9.83 -22.25 1.77
CA ALA A 86 -9.69 -23.46 2.57
C ALA A 86 -8.65 -23.39 3.71
N LYS A 87 -7.85 -22.31 3.85
CA LYS A 87 -6.78 -22.27 4.86
C LYS A 87 -7.05 -21.27 5.98
N THR A 88 -6.72 -21.68 7.20
CA THR A 88 -6.61 -20.82 8.38
C THR A 88 -5.75 -19.60 8.04
N MET A 89 -6.31 -18.41 8.25
CA MET A 89 -5.61 -17.16 8.07
C MET A 89 -4.73 -16.93 9.30
N THR A 90 -3.45 -16.67 9.09
CA THR A 90 -2.53 -16.38 10.19
C THR A 90 -2.85 -14.98 10.70
N GLY A 91 -3.23 -14.88 11.97
CA GLY A 91 -3.52 -13.60 12.64
C GLY A 91 -2.25 -12.93 13.20
N GLY A 92 -2.38 -11.67 13.61
CA GLY A 92 -1.27 -10.93 14.24
C GLY A 92 -0.12 -10.55 13.30
N ILE A 93 -0.38 -10.45 11.99
CA ILE A 93 0.60 -10.09 10.96
C ILE A 93 0.35 -8.66 10.46
N GLY A 94 1.40 -8.01 9.99
CA GLY A 94 1.38 -6.66 9.44
C GLY A 94 1.77 -5.61 10.47
N THR A 95 1.80 -4.35 10.03
CA THR A 95 2.12 -3.21 10.89
C THR A 95 0.86 -2.74 11.61
N SER A 96 0.80 -2.94 12.93
CA SER A 96 -0.42 -2.85 13.75
C SER A 96 -1.27 -1.58 13.56
N GLN A 97 -0.66 -0.46 13.20
CA GLN A 97 -1.32 0.82 12.95
C GLN A 97 -2.21 0.81 11.68
N TYR A 98 -1.85 0.01 10.68
CA TYR A 98 -2.54 -0.08 9.38
C TYR A 98 -3.34 -1.38 9.24
N THR A 99 -3.20 -2.30 10.20
CA THR A 99 -3.83 -3.62 10.15
C THR A 99 -5.31 -3.54 10.52
N ALA A 100 -6.15 -4.15 9.68
CA ALA A 100 -7.59 -4.21 9.90
C ALA A 100 -7.95 -4.94 11.21
N PRO A 101 -9.03 -4.54 11.91
CA PRO A 101 -9.38 -5.10 13.21
C PRO A 101 -9.64 -6.60 13.16
N GLU A 102 -10.25 -7.13 12.10
CA GLU A 102 -10.47 -8.56 11.89
C GLU A 102 -9.14 -9.34 11.77
N VAL A 103 -8.10 -8.73 11.18
CA VAL A 103 -6.77 -9.34 11.09
C VAL A 103 -6.09 -9.36 12.46
N LEU A 104 -6.22 -8.28 13.25
CA LEU A 104 -5.71 -8.19 14.61
C LEU A 104 -6.38 -9.21 15.55
N ARG A 105 -7.69 -9.41 15.39
CA ARG A 105 -8.46 -10.40 16.15
C ARG A 105 -8.28 -11.84 15.65
N SER A 106 -7.42 -12.06 14.65
CA SER A 106 -7.20 -13.38 14.05
C SER A 106 -8.49 -14.00 13.50
N GLU A 107 -9.43 -13.17 13.07
CA GLU A 107 -10.66 -13.57 12.41
C GLU A 107 -10.39 -13.92 10.95
N ARG A 108 -11.40 -14.48 10.27
CA ARG A 108 -11.32 -14.69 8.82
C ARG A 108 -11.40 -13.34 8.13
N TYR A 109 -10.43 -13.04 7.29
CA TYR A 109 -10.37 -11.81 6.50
C TYR A 109 -10.15 -12.11 5.02
N ASP A 110 -10.49 -11.14 4.18
CA ASP A 110 -10.29 -11.16 2.74
C ASP A 110 -9.56 -9.88 2.28
N TYR A 111 -9.64 -9.58 0.99
CA TYR A 111 -9.06 -8.38 0.38
C TYR A 111 -9.54 -7.05 1.00
N LYS A 112 -10.64 -7.05 1.77
CA LYS A 112 -11.12 -5.86 2.50
C LYS A 112 -10.14 -5.40 3.57
N ALA A 113 -9.28 -6.28 4.08
CA ALA A 113 -8.21 -5.90 4.99
C ALA A 113 -7.25 -4.87 4.35
N ASP A 114 -6.90 -5.05 3.08
CA ASP A 114 -6.07 -4.09 2.34
C ASP A 114 -6.82 -2.76 2.11
N VAL A 115 -8.15 -2.80 1.93
CA VAL A 115 -8.99 -1.60 1.79
C VAL A 115 -9.04 -0.80 3.09
N PHE A 116 -9.07 -1.47 4.25
CA PHE A 116 -8.93 -0.80 5.54
C PHE A 116 -7.58 -0.10 5.66
N SER A 117 -6.48 -0.81 5.36
CA SER A 117 -5.14 -0.23 5.37
C SER A 117 -5.02 0.99 4.46
N PHE A 118 -5.61 0.92 3.26
CA PHE A 118 -5.71 2.07 2.36
C PHE A 118 -6.44 3.26 3.00
N GLY A 119 -7.55 3.02 3.70
CA GLY A 119 -8.27 4.06 4.44
C GLY A 119 -7.39 4.75 5.48
N VAL A 120 -6.62 3.99 6.26
CA VAL A 120 -5.66 4.54 7.24
C VAL A 120 -4.56 5.36 6.54
N ILE A 121 -4.02 4.87 5.42
CA ILE A 121 -3.02 5.61 4.63
C ILE A 121 -3.58 6.95 4.13
N MET A 122 -4.81 6.97 3.60
CA MET A 122 -5.44 8.21 3.15
C MET A 122 -5.70 9.19 4.30
N TRP A 123 -6.06 8.67 5.47
CA TRP A 123 -6.19 9.46 6.69
C TRP A 123 -4.84 10.05 7.12
N GLU A 124 -3.76 9.27 7.14
CA GLU A 124 -2.41 9.75 7.50
C GLU A 124 -1.87 10.80 6.53
N ILE A 125 -2.12 10.64 5.21
CA ILE A 125 -1.78 11.68 4.22
C ILE A 125 -2.41 13.03 4.60
N HIS A 126 -3.65 13.01 5.07
CA HIS A 126 -4.41 14.21 5.42
C HIS A 126 -4.04 14.74 6.81
N ALA A 127 -4.03 13.88 7.82
CA ALA A 127 -3.87 14.20 9.23
C ALA A 127 -2.40 14.35 9.66
N ARG A 128 -1.47 13.77 8.89
CA ARG A 128 -0.01 13.80 9.13
C ARG A 128 0.39 13.20 10.47
N LYS A 129 -0.30 12.13 10.88
CA LYS A 129 -0.20 11.45 12.17
C LYS A 129 -0.37 9.95 11.99
#